data_AF-A0AAD7HE54-F1
#
_entry.id   AF-A0AAD7HE54-F1
#
_cell.length_a   1.000
_cell.length_b   1.000
_cell.length_c   1.000
_cell.angle_alpha   90.00
_cell.angle_beta   90.00
_cell.angle_gamma   90.00
#
_symmetry.space_group_name_H-M   'P 1'
#
loop_
_entity.id
_entity.type
_entity.pdbx_description
1 polymer ?
#
loop_
_entity_poly.entity_id
_entity_poly.type
_entity_poly.pdbx_seq_one_letter_code
_entity_poly.pdbx_strand_id
1 'polypeptide(L)' 'LTLYPGTLKLLTDPQIMTAPSIGEGVEIWGEGNIPAAFNAFPEQHVCNKFCTWFQLPSALATAG' A
#
# COMPACT_ATOMS: atom_id res chain seq x y z
N LEU A 1 6.21 -4.27 -2.70
CA LEU A 1 5.99 -3.38 -3.87
C LEU A 1 6.60 -2.02 -3.58
N THR A 2 7.64 -1.61 -4.30
CA THR A 2 8.36 -0.35 -4.09
C THR A 2 8.11 0.55 -5.28
N LEU A 3 7.54 1.74 -5.07
CA LEU A 3 7.51 2.79 -6.09
C LEU A 3 8.04 4.09 -5.48
N TYR A 4 9.20 4.51 -5.97
CA TYR A 4 9.74 5.86 -5.77
C TYR A 4 10.07 6.46 -7.16
N PRO A 5 9.11 7.08 -7.88
CA PRO A 5 9.44 8.09 -8.88
C PRO A 5 9.53 9.45 -8.17
N GLY A 6 10.74 10.05 -8.17
CA GLY A 6 10.95 11.33 -7.50
C GLY A 6 12.41 11.69 -7.24
N THR A 7 12.66 12.93 -6.84
CA THR A 7 13.94 13.34 -6.23
C THR A 7 13.91 13.04 -4.74
N LEU A 8 15.04 13.16 -4.03
CA LEU A 8 15.14 12.92 -2.58
C LEU A 8 14.09 13.65 -1.72
N LYS A 9 13.46 14.72 -2.23
CA LYS A 9 12.48 15.55 -1.50
C LYS A 9 11.09 15.59 -2.11
N LEU A 10 10.92 15.16 -3.36
CA LEU A 10 9.65 15.25 -4.07
C LEU A 10 9.34 13.92 -4.73
N LEU A 11 8.23 13.32 -4.32
CA LEU A 11 7.68 12.12 -4.93
C LEU A 11 6.54 12.53 -5.87
N THR A 12 6.51 11.94 -7.06
CA THR A 12 5.43 12.11 -8.03
C THR A 12 4.82 10.76 -8.37
N ASP A 13 3.64 10.79 -8.96
CA ASP A 13 2.93 9.61 -9.47
C ASP A 13 2.71 8.49 -8.42
N PRO A 14 2.11 8.82 -7.26
CA PRO A 14 1.79 7.79 -6.28
C PRO A 14 0.74 6.82 -6.83
N GLN A 15 0.94 5.54 -6.58
CA GLN A 15 -0.09 4.53 -6.80
C GLN A 15 -0.96 4.42 -5.55
N ILE A 16 -2.21 4.86 -5.64
CA ILE A 16 -3.21 4.75 -4.57
C ILE A 16 -3.96 3.43 -4.75
N MET A 17 -3.96 2.59 -3.71
CA MET A 17 -4.65 1.31 -3.67
C MET A 17 -5.61 1.27 -2.49
N THR A 18 -6.74 0.60 -2.70
CA THR A 18 -7.77 0.40 -1.69
C THR A 18 -8.13 -1.08 -1.61
N ALA A 19 -8.79 -1.47 -0.52
CA ALA A 19 -9.29 -2.83 -0.41
C ALA A 19 -10.17 -3.18 -1.64
N PRO A 20 -10.01 -4.37 -2.25
CA PRO A 20 -10.76 -4.73 -3.45
C PRO A 20 -12.29 -4.73 -3.27
N SER A 21 -12.76 -4.85 -2.02
CA SER A 21 -14.17 -4.77 -1.65
C SER A 21 -14.75 -3.35 -1.67
N ILE A 22 -13.90 -2.32 -1.70
CA ILE A 22 -14.33 -0.92 -1.74
C ILE A 22 -14.67 -0.54 -3.19
N GLY A 23 -15.84 0.09 -3.38
CA GLY A 23 -16.28 0.63 -4.67
C GLY A 23 -17.23 -0.27 -5.45
N GLU A 24 -17.60 -1.46 -4.97
CA GLU A 24 -18.58 -2.37 -5.61
C GLU A 24 -18.29 -2.66 -7.10
N GLY A 25 -17.01 -2.70 -7.50
CA GLY A 25 -16.61 -2.89 -8.89
C GLY A 25 -16.46 -1.59 -9.70
N VAL A 26 -16.63 -0.42 -9.08
CA VAL A 26 -16.28 0.88 -9.66
C VAL A 26 -14.80 1.17 -9.42
N GLU A 27 -14.06 1.47 -10.48
CA GLU A 27 -12.67 1.91 -10.38
C GLU A 27 -12.58 3.30 -9.72
N ILE A 28 -12.23 3.32 -8.44
CA ILE A 28 -12.15 4.57 -7.64
C ILE A 28 -10.85 5.36 -7.82
N TRP A 29 -9.78 4.73 -8.32
CA TRP A 29 -8.46 5.35 -8.49
C TRP A 29 -7.84 5.07 -9.87
N GLY A 30 -8.70 4.94 -10.90
CA GLY A 30 -8.31 4.47 -12.22
C GLY A 30 -7.64 3.09 -12.18
N GLU A 31 -6.78 2.80 -13.16
CA GLU A 31 -6.06 1.53 -13.27
C GLU A 31 -4.97 1.33 -12.18
N GLY A 32 -4.78 2.30 -11.28
CA GLY A 32 -3.80 2.23 -10.19
C GLY A 32 -4.19 1.27 -9.06
N ASN A 33 -5.46 0.89 -8.95
CA ASN A 33 -5.92 -0.01 -7.90
C ASN A 33 -5.70 -1.49 -8.30
N ILE A 34 -4.51 -2.03 -8.01
CA ILE A 34 -4.12 -3.40 -8.39
C ILE A 34 -4.39 -4.38 -7.23
N PRO A 35 -5.45 -5.21 -7.28
CA PRO A 35 -5.88 -6.03 -6.14
C PRO A 35 -4.82 -7.04 -5.69
N ALA A 36 -4.09 -7.64 -6.63
CA ALA A 36 -3.03 -8.60 -6.34
C ALA A 36 -1.89 -7.96 -5.52
N ALA A 37 -1.55 -6.70 -5.83
CA ALA A 37 -0.51 -5.97 -5.12
C ALA A 37 -0.95 -5.56 -3.72
N PHE A 38 -2.20 -5.12 -3.56
CA PHE A 38 -2.80 -4.84 -2.26
C PHE A 38 -2.78 -6.08 -1.36
N ASN A 39 -3.25 -7.22 -1.86
CA ASN A 39 -3.32 -8.47 -1.10
C ASN A 39 -1.94 -9.04 -0.72
N ALA A 40 -0.92 -8.82 -1.55
CA ALA A 40 0.43 -9.29 -1.28
C ALA A 40 1.23 -8.38 -0.32
N PHE A 41 0.78 -7.14 -0.09
CA PHE A 41 1.50 -6.18 0.75
C PHE A 41 1.73 -6.68 2.19
N PRO A 42 0.74 -7.23 2.91
CA PRO A 42 0.92 -7.74 4.26
C PRO A 42 2.01 -8.80 4.41
N GLU A 43 2.17 -9.66 3.40
CA GLU A 43 3.16 -10.75 3.40
C GLU A 43 4.56 -10.29 2.98
N GLN A 44 4.63 -9.33 2.06
CA GLN A 44 5.90 -8.85 1.50
C GLN A 44 6.50 -7.67 2.27
N HIS A 45 5.71 -6.94 3.06
CA HIS A 45 6.19 -5.79 3.81
C HIS A 45 7.03 -6.21 5.01
N VAL A 46 8.30 -5.78 5.03
CA VAL A 46 9.18 -5.93 6.19
C VAL A 46 9.18 -4.61 6.96
N CYS A 47 8.62 -4.62 8.17
CA CYS A 47 8.66 -3.44 9.02
C CYS A 47 10.08 -3.03 9.38
N ASN A 48 10.31 -1.72 9.44
CA ASN A 48 11.58 -1.14 9.86
C ASN A 48 11.42 -0.32 11.14
N LYS A 49 12.49 0.33 11.59
CA LYS A 49 12.50 1.15 12.81
C LYS A 49 11.40 2.21 12.88
N PHE A 50 10.89 2.68 11.74
CA PHE A 50 9.81 3.67 11.70
C PHE A 50 8.46 3.04 12.07
N CYS A 51 8.19 1.78 11.71
CA CYS A 51 7.00 1.09 12.20
C CYS A 51 6.95 1.04 13.72
N THR A 52 8.09 0.70 14.34
CA THR A 52 8.22 0.63 15.80
C THR A 52 8.05 2.01 16.42
N TRP A 53 8.68 3.03 15.84
CA TRP A 53 8.54 4.41 16.29
C TRP A 53 7.07 4.86 16.29
N PHE A 54 6.33 4.52 15.24
CA PHE A 54 4.90 4.84 15.11
C PHE A 54 3.96 3.82 15.76
N GLN A 55 4.49 2.77 16.41
CA GLN A 55 3.72 1.70 17.05
C GLN A 55 2.70 1.04 16.11
N LEU A 56 3.06 0.87 14.83
CA LEU A 56 2.18 0.27 13.84
C LEU A 56 2.04 -1.24 14.08
N PRO A 57 0.83 -1.80 13.94
CA PRO A 57 0.65 -3.24 13.93
C PRO A 57 1.37 -3.86 12.71
N SER A 58 1.71 -5.14 12.80
CA SER A 58 2.18 -5.88 11.63
C SER A 58 1.10 -5.85 10.55
N ALA A 59 1.49 -5.54 9.32
CA ALA A 59 0.55 -5.51 8.19
C ALA A 59 -0.17 -6.86 8.03
N LEU A 60 0.52 -7.98 8.31
CA LEU A 60 -0.06 -9.32 8.33
C LEU A 60 -1.08 -9.53 9.46
N ALA A 61 -0.90 -8.88 10.61
CA ALA A 61 -1.84 -9.00 11.74
C ALA A 61 -3.16 -8.25 11.49
N THR A 62 -3.21 -7.37 10.49
CA THR A 62 -4.40 -6.57 10.13
C THR A 62 -5.09 -7.02 8.84
N ALA A 63 -4.62 -8.11 8.21
CA ALA A 63 -5.11 -8.59 6.91
C ALA A 63 -6.37 -9.50 7.00
N GLY A 64 -7.12 -9.43 8.10
CA GLY A 64 -8.32 -10.25 8.38
C GLY A 64 -9.62 -9.51 8.13
#